data_AF-A0A9E3Z8H6-F1
#
_entry.id   AF-A0A9E3Z8H6-F1
#
_cell.length_a   1.000
_cell.length_b   1.000
_cell.length_c   1.000
_cell.angle_alpha   90.00
_cell.angle_beta   90.00
_cell.angle_gamma   90.00
#
_symmetry.space_group_name_H-M   'P 1'
#
loop_
_entity.id
_entity.type
_entity.pdbx_description
1 polymer ?
#
loop_
_entity_poly.entity_id
_entity_poly.type
_entity_poly.pdbx_seq_one_letter_code
_entity_poly.pdbx_strand_id
1 'polypeptide(L)'
;MDIRAAEISAILKEQIANFGADTEIAEVGQVLSVGDGIARAYGLDEVQAGEMVEFEDGTKGMALNLETDNVGIVVFGDDRHIKEGSTVRRTKSIVDVPVGKGLLGRVVDALGNPIDGRGPIESAERRLVDVKAPGIMPRKSVHEPMQTGLKAVDALIPIGRGQ
;
A
#
# COMPACT_ATOMS: atom_id res chain seq x y z
N MET A 1 10.83 21.91 -9.60
CA MET A 1 10.69 21.59 -11.04
C MET A 1 9.24 21.89 -11.35
N ASP A 2 9.02 22.88 -12.22
CA ASP A 2 7.76 23.61 -12.37
C ASP A 2 6.60 22.74 -12.84
N ILE A 3 5.54 22.73 -12.05
CA ILE A 3 4.21 22.26 -12.46
C ILE A 3 3.79 23.11 -13.67
N ARG A 4 3.45 22.48 -14.80
CA ARG A 4 3.22 23.24 -16.04
C ARG A 4 1.89 23.96 -15.93
N ALA A 5 1.88 25.28 -16.12
CA ALA A 5 0.67 26.12 -16.00
C ALA A 5 -0.52 25.66 -16.88
N ALA A 6 -0.25 24.90 -17.95
CA ALA A 6 -1.28 24.30 -18.79
C ALA A 6 -2.08 23.19 -18.07
N GLU A 7 -1.44 22.41 -17.20
CA GLU A 7 -2.05 21.33 -16.40
C GLU A 7 -3.02 21.93 -15.37
N ILE A 8 -2.56 22.93 -14.60
CA ILE A 8 -3.40 23.69 -13.65
C ILE A 8 -4.58 24.34 -14.38
N SER A 9 -4.37 24.86 -15.59
CA SER A 9 -5.43 25.49 -16.37
C SER A 9 -6.49 24.50 -16.88
N ALA A 10 -6.11 23.26 -17.19
CA ALA A 10 -7.05 22.20 -17.57
C ALA A 10 -7.89 21.77 -16.37
N ILE A 11 -7.24 21.54 -15.22
CA ILE A 11 -7.89 21.17 -13.96
C ILE A 11 -8.86 22.28 -13.51
N LEU A 12 -8.44 23.54 -13.55
CA LEU A 12 -9.29 24.69 -13.21
C LEU A 12 -10.51 24.82 -14.14
N LYS A 13 -10.35 24.57 -15.45
CA LYS A 13 -11.48 24.55 -16.39
C LYS A 13 -12.47 23.45 -16.05
N GLU A 14 -11.98 22.27 -15.70
CA GLU A 14 -12.81 21.13 -15.34
C GLU A 14 -13.54 21.34 -14.01
N GLN A 15 -12.88 21.92 -13.00
CA GLN A 15 -13.53 22.34 -11.75
C GLN A 15 -14.66 23.35 -11.98
N ILE A 16 -14.47 24.32 -12.88
CA ILE A 16 -15.53 25.30 -13.21
C ILE A 16 -16.67 24.63 -13.97
N ALA A 17 -16.36 23.68 -14.87
CA ALA A 17 -17.36 22.96 -15.65
C ALA A 17 -18.21 21.99 -14.80
N ASN A 18 -17.59 21.34 -13.82
CA ASN A 18 -18.21 20.35 -12.93
C ASN A 18 -18.66 20.92 -11.58
N PHE A 19 -18.74 22.26 -11.46
CA PHE A 19 -19.18 22.94 -10.25
C PHE A 19 -20.61 22.51 -9.87
N GLY A 20 -20.72 21.65 -8.84
CA GLY A 20 -21.97 21.03 -8.38
C GLY A 20 -22.03 19.50 -8.45
N ALA A 21 -20.99 18.82 -8.96
CA ALA A 21 -20.83 17.36 -8.97
C ALA A 21 -19.84 16.88 -7.88
N ASP A 22 -20.00 17.39 -6.65
CA ASP A 22 -19.00 17.27 -5.56
C ASP A 22 -18.69 15.82 -5.13
N THR A 23 -19.58 14.86 -5.38
CA THR A 23 -19.47 13.51 -4.84
C THR A 23 -18.55 12.56 -5.62
N GLU A 24 -18.30 12.78 -6.91
CA GLU A 24 -17.45 11.87 -7.72
C GLU A 24 -15.96 12.19 -7.61
N ILE A 25 -15.59 13.45 -7.38
CA ILE A 25 -14.19 13.91 -7.30
C ILE A 25 -13.53 13.50 -5.97
N ALA A 26 -14.31 13.34 -4.89
CA ALA A 26 -13.78 12.97 -3.57
C ALA A 26 -13.09 11.58 -3.53
N GLU A 27 -13.50 10.66 -4.41
CA GLU A 27 -13.01 9.27 -4.41
C GLU A 27 -12.09 8.93 -5.59
N VAL A 28 -12.02 9.82 -6.58
CA VAL A 28 -11.31 9.61 -7.84
C VAL A 28 -10.29 10.72 -8.02
N GLY A 29 -9.06 10.35 -8.35
CA GLY A 29 -8.00 11.29 -8.70
C GLY A 29 -7.48 11.06 -10.11
N GLN A 30 -6.65 12.01 -10.54
CA GLN A 30 -5.97 11.98 -11.82
C GLN A 30 -4.46 12.09 -11.62
N VAL A 31 -3.69 11.21 -12.25
CA VAL A 31 -2.23 11.20 -12.16
C VAL A 31 -1.66 12.42 -12.89
N LEU A 32 -0.92 13.26 -12.16
CA LEU A 32 -0.20 14.42 -12.68
C LEU A 32 1.20 14.05 -13.20
N SER A 33 1.88 13.14 -12.50
CA SER A 33 3.21 12.69 -12.89
C SER A 33 3.49 11.31 -12.32
N VAL A 34 4.34 10.56 -13.00
CA VAL A 34 4.84 9.28 -12.54
C VAL A 34 6.33 9.17 -12.87
N GLY A 35 7.11 8.62 -11.95
CA GLY A 35 8.52 8.34 -12.14
C GLY A 35 9.12 7.58 -10.97
N ASP A 36 10.00 6.63 -11.28
CA ASP A 36 10.72 5.79 -10.32
C ASP A 36 9.81 5.15 -9.25
N GLY A 37 8.62 4.69 -9.65
CA GLY A 37 7.65 4.06 -8.75
C GLY A 37 6.89 5.03 -7.83
N ILE A 38 6.96 6.35 -8.09
CA ILE A 38 6.20 7.37 -7.38
C ILE A 38 5.26 8.05 -8.36
N ALA A 39 3.97 8.06 -8.04
CA ALA A 39 2.95 8.82 -8.74
C ALA A 39 2.49 10.00 -7.89
N ARG A 40 2.21 11.14 -8.52
CA ARG A 40 1.50 12.26 -7.90
C ARG A 40 0.14 12.36 -8.54
N ALA A 41 -0.92 12.40 -7.73
CA ALA A 41 -2.28 12.51 -8.22
C ALA A 41 -2.97 13.75 -7.66
N TYR A 42 -3.78 14.40 -8.49
CA TYR A 42 -4.73 15.44 -8.08
C TYR A 42 -6.08 14.80 -7.70
N GLY A 43 -6.84 15.42 -6.79
CA GLY A 43 -8.07 14.88 -6.24
C GLY A 43 -7.80 13.91 -5.08
N LEU A 44 -8.62 12.86 -4.96
CA LEU A 44 -8.58 11.93 -3.81
C LEU A 44 -8.76 12.65 -2.47
N ASP A 45 -9.63 13.66 -2.40
CA ASP A 45 -9.74 14.59 -1.27
C ASP A 45 -10.00 13.90 0.08
N GLU A 46 -10.65 12.74 0.07
CA GLU A 46 -10.97 11.98 1.28
C GLU A 46 -10.04 10.77 1.53
N VAL A 47 -8.94 10.64 0.81
CA VAL A 47 -7.98 9.55 1.00
C VAL A 47 -7.26 9.66 2.33
N GLN A 48 -7.04 8.53 2.99
CA GLN A 48 -6.33 8.44 4.25
C GLN A 48 -4.84 8.15 4.04
N ALA A 49 -4.01 8.59 4.98
CA ALA A 49 -2.59 8.24 4.98
C ALA A 49 -2.44 6.72 5.17
N GLY A 50 -1.64 6.07 4.33
CA GLY A 50 -1.51 4.62 4.31
C GLY A 50 -2.71 3.90 3.67
N GLU A 51 -3.62 4.61 3.00
CA GLU A 51 -4.71 3.97 2.26
C GLU A 51 -4.19 3.36 0.95
N MET A 52 -4.74 2.20 0.62
CA MET A 52 -4.54 1.55 -0.68
C MET A 52 -5.32 2.30 -1.76
N VAL A 53 -4.66 2.52 -2.89
CA VAL A 53 -5.26 3.07 -4.11
C VAL A 53 -5.04 2.10 -5.26
N GLU A 54 -5.89 2.19 -6.27
CA GLU A 54 -5.85 1.37 -7.47
C GLU A 54 -5.84 2.28 -8.70
N PHE A 55 -4.85 2.07 -9.55
CA PHE A 55 -4.71 2.76 -10.83
C PHE A 55 -5.60 2.11 -11.89
N GLU A 56 -5.85 2.82 -12.99
CA GLU A 56 -6.69 2.37 -14.10
C GLU A 56 -6.27 1.01 -14.71
N ASP A 57 -4.98 0.68 -14.65
CA ASP A 57 -4.42 -0.60 -15.12
C ASP A 57 -4.56 -1.77 -14.11
N GLY A 58 -5.14 -1.50 -12.93
CA GLY A 58 -5.26 -2.44 -11.81
C GLY A 58 -4.01 -2.53 -10.93
N THR A 59 -2.96 -1.76 -11.24
CA THR A 59 -1.79 -1.65 -10.37
C THR A 59 -2.22 -1.00 -9.05
N LYS A 60 -1.68 -1.49 -7.94
CA LYS A 60 -1.98 -0.94 -6.62
C LYS A 60 -0.91 0.04 -6.18
N GLY A 61 -1.28 0.96 -5.30
CA GLY A 61 -0.35 1.84 -4.63
C GLY A 61 -0.81 2.18 -3.22
N MET A 62 0.03 2.94 -2.51
CA MET A 62 -0.27 3.44 -1.17
C MET A 62 -0.11 4.96 -1.14
N ALA A 63 -1.13 5.65 -0.64
CA ALA A 63 -1.07 7.08 -0.37
C ALA A 63 -0.10 7.33 0.80
N LEU A 64 1.04 7.95 0.52
CA LEU A 64 2.09 8.22 1.51
C LEU A 64 2.02 9.65 2.02
N ASN A 65 2.03 10.62 1.10
CA ASN A 65 2.03 12.05 1.41
C ASN A 65 0.70 12.66 0.99
N LEU A 66 0.03 13.37 1.90
CA LEU A 66 -1.19 14.13 1.61
C LEU A 66 -0.82 15.62 1.61
N GLU A 67 -0.58 16.19 0.44
CA GLU A 67 -0.32 17.63 0.28
C GLU A 67 -1.63 18.37 -0.01
N THR A 68 -1.63 19.70 0.07
CA THR A 68 -2.83 20.51 -0.16
C THR A 68 -3.41 20.33 -1.56
N ASP A 69 -2.54 20.19 -2.57
CA ASP A 69 -2.92 20.22 -3.98
C ASP A 69 -2.72 18.87 -4.69
N ASN A 70 -2.08 17.90 -4.04
CA ASN A 70 -1.83 16.58 -4.62
C ASN A 70 -1.54 15.52 -3.54
N VAL A 71 -1.66 14.25 -3.95
CA VAL A 71 -1.36 13.08 -3.14
C VAL A 71 -0.16 12.36 -3.74
N GLY A 72 0.86 12.14 -2.91
CA GLY A 72 2.02 11.32 -3.25
C GLY A 72 1.73 9.84 -3.01
N ILE A 73 1.75 9.04 -4.07
CA ILE A 73 1.40 7.62 -4.07
C ILE A 73 2.64 6.81 -4.42
N VAL A 74 2.98 5.84 -3.57
CA VAL A 74 4.00 4.83 -3.88
C VAL A 74 3.34 3.69 -4.65
N VAL A 75 3.88 3.37 -5.82
CA VAL A 75 3.35 2.31 -6.70
C VAL A 75 3.87 0.94 -6.23
N PHE A 76 2.97 -0.03 -6.06
CA PHE A 76 3.28 -1.41 -5.70
C PHE A 76 3.30 -2.29 -6.95
N GLY A 77 4.36 -2.16 -7.72
CA GLY A 77 4.55 -2.95 -8.94
C GLY A 77 5.32 -2.18 -10.00
N ASP A 78 4.88 -2.33 -11.24
CA ASP A 78 5.47 -1.70 -12.41
C ASP A 78 4.71 -0.41 -12.74
N ASP A 79 5.43 0.72 -12.80
CA ASP A 79 4.86 2.03 -13.10
C ASP A 79 4.77 2.34 -14.59
N ARG A 80 5.35 1.51 -15.47
CA ARG A 80 5.44 1.74 -16.92
C ARG A 80 4.09 1.89 -17.63
N HIS A 81 3.03 1.32 -17.07
CA HIS A 81 1.68 1.36 -17.65
C HIS A 81 0.85 2.53 -17.13
N ILE A 82 1.28 3.17 -16.04
CA ILE A 82 0.64 4.35 -15.47
C ILE A 82 1.09 5.56 -16.28
N LYS A 83 0.15 6.41 -16.68
CA LYS A 83 0.45 7.62 -17.48
C LYS A 83 -0.09 8.86 -16.80
N GLU A 84 0.48 10.01 -17.17
CA GLU A 84 -0.13 11.29 -16.88
C GLU A 84 -1.56 11.33 -17.45
N GLY A 85 -2.51 11.79 -16.64
CA GLY A 85 -3.94 11.78 -16.95
C GLY A 85 -4.68 10.49 -16.57
N SER A 86 -3.98 9.39 -16.23
CA SER A 86 -4.62 8.13 -15.80
C SER A 86 -5.45 8.32 -14.54
N THR A 87 -6.54 7.59 -14.45
CA THR A 87 -7.41 7.61 -13.26
C THR A 87 -6.80 6.78 -12.14
N VAL A 88 -6.92 7.27 -10.91
CA VAL A 88 -6.61 6.54 -9.68
C VAL A 88 -7.81 6.60 -8.74
N ARG A 89 -8.11 5.48 -8.08
CA ARG A 89 -9.27 5.37 -7.19
C ARG A 89 -8.84 4.87 -5.83
N ARG A 90 -9.43 5.43 -4.78
CA ARG A 90 -9.21 4.93 -3.43
C ARG A 90 -9.96 3.61 -3.20
N THR A 91 -9.35 2.69 -2.45
CA THR A 91 -9.97 1.39 -2.13
C THR A 91 -10.73 1.39 -0.81
N LYS A 92 -10.64 2.46 -0.02
CA LYS A 92 -11.21 2.58 1.34
C LYS A 92 -10.64 1.59 2.35
N SER A 93 -9.50 1.00 2.03
CA SER A 93 -8.77 0.09 2.93
C SER A 93 -7.38 0.65 3.22
N ILE A 94 -7.02 0.76 4.49
CA ILE A 94 -5.62 0.95 4.89
C ILE A 94 -4.84 -0.29 4.46
N VAL A 95 -3.56 -0.13 4.10
CA VAL A 95 -2.73 -1.24 3.61
C VAL A 95 -2.88 -2.48 4.48
N ASP A 96 -3.44 -3.51 3.87
CA ASP A 96 -3.74 -4.79 4.50
C ASP A 96 -3.29 -5.95 3.60
N VAL A 97 -3.11 -7.11 4.22
CA VAL A 97 -2.69 -8.34 3.54
C VAL A 97 -3.56 -9.51 4.00
N PRO A 98 -3.77 -10.52 3.14
CA PRO A 98 -4.42 -11.75 3.55
C PRO A 98 -3.56 -12.46 4.58
N VAL A 99 -4.18 -12.97 5.64
CA VAL A 99 -3.51 -13.78 6.67
C VAL A 99 -4.25 -15.10 6.90
N GLY A 100 -3.55 -16.08 7.45
CA GLY A 100 -4.15 -17.35 7.86
C GLY A 100 -3.30 -18.56 7.51
N LYS A 101 -3.78 -19.74 7.95
CA LYS A 101 -3.06 -21.00 7.76
C LYS A 101 -2.96 -21.43 6.30
N GLY A 102 -3.82 -20.93 5.42
CA GLY A 102 -3.77 -21.20 3.97
C GLY A 102 -2.50 -20.70 3.27
N LEU A 103 -1.75 -19.78 3.90
CA LEU A 103 -0.45 -19.30 3.40
C LEU A 103 0.68 -20.30 3.63
N LEU A 104 0.53 -21.26 4.54
CA LEU A 104 1.61 -22.19 4.88
C LEU A 104 2.00 -23.04 3.67
N GLY A 105 3.27 -22.96 3.28
CA GLY A 105 3.82 -23.71 2.15
C GLY A 105 3.52 -23.09 0.77
N ARG A 106 2.93 -21.89 0.73
CA ARG A 106 2.75 -21.10 -0.50
C ARG A 106 3.94 -20.16 -0.72
N VAL A 107 4.14 -19.75 -1.96
CA VAL A 107 5.00 -18.61 -2.30
C VAL A 107 4.10 -17.45 -2.68
N VAL A 108 4.24 -16.33 -1.98
CA VAL A 108 3.43 -15.12 -2.16
C VAL A 108 4.29 -13.89 -2.40
N ASP A 109 3.72 -12.89 -3.06
CA ASP A 109 4.30 -11.55 -3.12
C ASP A 109 4.08 -10.78 -1.80
N ALA A 110 4.58 -9.54 -1.73
CA ALA A 110 4.45 -8.68 -0.56
C ALA A 110 3.00 -8.24 -0.26
N LEU A 111 2.09 -8.32 -1.22
CA LEU A 111 0.66 -8.03 -1.05
C LEU A 111 -0.15 -9.29 -0.70
N GLY A 112 0.51 -10.45 -0.62
CA GLY A 112 -0.08 -11.73 -0.29
C GLY A 112 -0.73 -12.46 -1.47
N ASN A 113 -0.47 -12.04 -2.72
CA ASN A 113 -0.95 -12.76 -3.90
C ASN A 113 -0.06 -13.99 -4.17
N PRO A 114 -0.63 -15.15 -4.52
CA PRO A 114 0.16 -16.35 -4.83
C PRO A 114 0.95 -16.20 -6.13
N ILE A 115 2.23 -16.54 -6.10
CA ILE A 115 3.14 -16.54 -7.27
C ILE A 115 3.70 -17.93 -7.60
N ASP A 116 3.25 -18.97 -6.89
CA ASP A 116 3.69 -20.37 -7.07
C ASP A 116 2.89 -21.16 -8.13
N GLY A 117 1.91 -20.55 -8.78
CA GLY A 117 1.08 -21.19 -9.81
C GLY A 117 0.09 -22.25 -9.29
N ARG A 118 -0.08 -22.39 -7.97
CA ARG A 118 -0.96 -23.41 -7.36
C ARG A 118 -2.41 -22.96 -7.18
N GLY A 119 -2.84 -21.92 -7.90
CA GLY A 119 -4.18 -21.33 -7.78
C GLY A 119 -4.32 -20.34 -6.61
N PRO A 120 -5.54 -19.87 -6.32
CA PRO A 120 -5.79 -18.90 -5.25
C PRO A 120 -5.49 -19.45 -3.85
N ILE A 121 -5.32 -18.55 -2.87
CA ILE A 121 -5.16 -18.89 -1.46
C ILE A 121 -6.49 -18.66 -0.76
N GLU A 122 -7.00 -19.69 -0.06
CA GLU A 122 -8.17 -19.53 0.80
C GLU A 122 -7.75 -18.84 2.11
N SER A 123 -7.80 -17.50 2.13
CA SER A 123 -7.55 -16.67 3.32
C SER A 123 -8.84 -16.02 3.79
N ALA A 124 -9.31 -16.35 5.00
CA ALA A 124 -10.59 -15.87 5.52
C ALA A 124 -10.52 -14.50 6.25
N GLU A 125 -9.32 -13.95 6.49
CA GLU A 125 -9.14 -12.68 7.21
C GLU A 125 -8.06 -11.84 6.51
N ARG A 126 -8.31 -10.53 6.40
CA ARG A 126 -7.29 -9.53 6.04
C ARG A 126 -6.88 -8.78 7.30
N ARG A 127 -5.60 -8.46 7.42
CA ARG A 127 -5.05 -7.67 8.53
C ARG A 127 -4.22 -6.52 8.04
N LEU A 128 -4.31 -5.40 8.75
CA LEU A 128 -3.48 -4.23 8.54
C LEU A 128 -2.00 -4.60 8.64
N VAL A 129 -1.19 -4.05 7.73
CA VAL A 129 0.26 -4.25 7.72
C VAL A 129 0.91 -3.45 8.85
N ASP A 130 0.49 -2.20 9.03
CA ASP A 130 0.99 -1.34 10.10
C ASP A 130 0.08 -1.45 11.34
N VAL A 131 0.59 -2.14 12.36
CA VAL A 131 -0.09 -2.32 13.64
C VAL A 131 0.84 -1.98 14.78
N LYS A 132 0.30 -1.30 15.79
CA LYS A 132 1.05 -0.98 16.99
C LYS A 132 1.53 -2.27 17.67
N ALA A 133 2.85 -2.38 17.87
CA ALA A 133 3.44 -3.51 18.56
C ALA A 133 2.89 -3.64 20.00
N PRO A 134 2.84 -4.87 20.56
CA PRO A 134 2.47 -5.08 21.95
C PRO A 134 3.36 -4.27 22.90
N GLY A 135 2.74 -3.58 23.86
CA GLY A 135 3.45 -2.88 24.94
C GLY A 135 4.19 -3.85 25.87
N ILE A 136 4.78 -3.36 26.97
CA ILE A 136 5.57 -4.19 27.90
C ILE A 136 4.67 -5.16 28.69
N MET A 137 3.53 -4.69 29.18
CA MET A 137 2.61 -5.48 30.02
C MET A 137 2.16 -6.82 29.42
N PRO A 138 1.77 -6.94 28.14
CA PRO A 138 1.42 -8.24 27.55
C PRO A 138 2.62 -9.14 27.22
N ARG A 139 3.87 -8.66 27.38
CA ARG A 139 5.06 -9.46 27.07
C ARG A 139 5.37 -10.41 28.22
N LYS A 140 5.96 -11.55 27.88
CA LYS A 140 6.56 -12.49 28.81
C LYS A 140 8.05 -12.56 28.52
N SER A 141 8.89 -12.65 29.56
CA SER A 141 10.32 -12.86 29.37
C SER A 141 10.58 -14.11 28.53
N VAL A 142 11.51 -14.00 27.59
CA VAL A 142 11.91 -15.10 26.72
C VAL A 142 12.58 -16.18 27.58
N HIS A 143 12.02 -17.39 27.56
CA HIS A 143 12.47 -18.54 28.37
C HIS A 143 12.44 -19.86 27.59
N GLU A 144 11.87 -19.86 26.38
CA GLU A 144 11.78 -21.04 25.53
C GLU A 144 12.85 -20.97 24.43
N PRO A 145 13.67 -22.01 24.24
CA PRO A 145 14.68 -22.02 23.18
C PRO A 145 14.06 -22.19 21.79
N MET A 146 14.65 -21.52 20.79
CA MET A 146 14.43 -21.74 19.36
C MET A 146 15.67 -22.42 18.78
N GLN A 147 15.57 -23.74 18.59
CA GLN A 147 16.69 -24.56 18.12
C GLN A 147 17.03 -24.25 16.68
N THR A 148 18.29 -23.89 16.42
CA THR A 148 18.78 -23.64 15.06
C THR A 148 19.41 -24.88 14.43
N GLY A 149 19.93 -25.80 15.25
CA GLY A 149 20.71 -26.96 14.82
C GLY A 149 22.18 -26.63 14.55
N LEU A 150 22.61 -25.38 14.78
CA LEU A 150 23.97 -24.93 14.61
C LEU A 150 24.68 -24.90 15.95
N LYS A 151 25.61 -25.84 16.19
CA LYS A 151 26.35 -25.96 17.46
C LYS A 151 26.95 -24.65 17.95
N ALA A 152 27.54 -23.86 17.05
CA ALA A 152 28.14 -22.58 17.42
C ALA A 152 27.10 -21.57 17.88
N VAL A 153 25.93 -21.52 17.26
CA VAL A 153 24.83 -20.61 17.64
C VAL A 153 24.18 -21.11 18.92
N ASP A 154 23.71 -22.36 18.94
CA ASP A 154 22.96 -22.90 20.07
C ASP A 154 23.77 -22.96 21.39
N ALA A 155 25.11 -23.06 21.31
CA ALA A 155 25.98 -23.09 22.50
C ALA A 155 26.51 -21.72 22.93
N LEU A 156 26.86 -20.84 21.99
CA LEU A 156 27.51 -19.56 22.29
C LEU A 156 26.53 -18.38 22.31
N ILE A 157 25.52 -18.41 21.44
CA ILE A 157 24.56 -17.31 21.22
C ILE A 157 23.15 -17.92 21.06
N PRO A 158 22.55 -18.47 22.14
CA PRO A 158 21.26 -19.13 22.05
C PRO A 158 20.16 -18.16 21.61
N ILE A 159 19.27 -18.61 20.72
CA ILE A 159 18.11 -17.85 20.24
C ILE A 159 16.87 -18.32 21.00
N GLY A 160 16.12 -17.38 21.57
CA GLY A 160 14.86 -17.66 22.25
C GLY A 160 13.61 -17.30 21.42
N ARG A 161 12.47 -17.93 21.72
CA ARG A 161 11.20 -17.63 21.06
C ARG A 161 10.67 -16.25 21.47
N GLY A 162 10.61 -15.32 20.52
CA GLY A 162 10.17 -13.94 20.76
C GLY A 162 11.30 -12.98 21.18
N GLN A 163 12.56 -13.39 20.98
CA GLN A 163 13.75 -12.54 21.11
C GLN A 163 13.84 -11.52 19.96
#